data_AF-D0TRU7-F1
#
_entry.id   AF-D0TRU7-F1
#
_cell.length_a   1.000
_cell.length_b   1.000
_cell.length_c   1.000
_cell.angle_alpha   90.00
_cell.angle_beta   90.00
_cell.angle_gamma   90.00
#
_symmetry.space_group_name_H-M   'P 1'
#
loop_
_entity.id
_entity.type
_entity.pdbx_description
1 polymer ?
#
loop_
_entity_poly.entity_id
_entity_poly.type
_entity_poly.pdbx_seq_one_letter_code
_entity_poly.pdbx_strand_id
1 'polypeptide(L)'
;MKKTNTIIKMEQKLSNVDLMKIAIEEQSKCTSFPKVGAVIAKDGIILAKAFKDEESSKHAERIAIEKLDKSTLNGATLVTTLEPCINIANNQPLQSCTDLIIESGIKDVIIGILDPNGAIYCQGYEKLLENNINVSFFTPKLRNKIESSTFIYGDCNIGYGSGIRRVAVIGSGKNFEIKFSEKDNRSIKFRWCTLQYVHGIVDLMGPNESIRSAKGAQKFEDITDPFVFREPSHFARMKVGDIAIISPTDSTFVILIKLLEMTETDITFQWQVRNR
;
A
#
# COMPACT_ATOMS: atom_id res chain seq x y z
N MET A 1 -4.17 64.96 -7.79
CA MET A 1 -4.67 63.63 -8.24
C MET A 1 -3.52 62.62 -8.12
N LYS A 2 -3.50 61.83 -7.04
CA LYS A 2 -2.52 60.74 -6.88
C LYS A 2 -2.99 59.54 -7.71
N LYS A 3 -2.21 59.15 -8.72
CA LYS A 3 -2.40 57.89 -9.45
C LYS A 3 -1.98 56.75 -8.52
N THR A 4 -2.95 56.03 -8.00
CA THR A 4 -2.74 54.79 -7.25
C THR A 4 -2.40 53.71 -8.28
N ASN A 5 -1.12 53.36 -8.40
CA ASN A 5 -0.70 52.17 -9.13
C ASN A 5 -1.06 50.94 -8.29
N THR A 6 -2.19 50.32 -8.64
CA THR A 6 -2.56 48.99 -8.14
C THR A 6 -1.61 47.98 -8.81
N ILE A 7 -0.56 47.59 -8.09
CA ILE A 7 0.29 46.45 -8.47
C ILE A 7 -0.55 45.20 -8.25
N ILE A 8 -1.18 44.71 -9.32
CA ILE A 8 -1.74 43.36 -9.36
C ILE A 8 -0.53 42.42 -9.34
N LYS A 9 -0.23 41.81 -8.19
CA LYS A 9 0.71 40.68 -8.12
C LYS A 9 0.10 39.57 -8.99
N MET A 10 0.62 39.41 -10.21
CA MET A 10 0.37 38.21 -11.00
C MET A 10 0.96 37.05 -10.20
N GLU A 11 0.10 36.22 -9.61
CA GLU A 11 0.52 34.95 -9.05
C GLU A 11 1.18 34.14 -10.17
N GLN A 12 2.48 33.86 -9.99
CA GLN A 12 3.27 33.18 -10.99
C GLN A 12 2.74 31.74 -11.10
N LYS A 13 2.13 31.41 -12.25
CA LYS A 13 1.64 30.05 -12.51
C LYS A 13 2.79 29.06 -12.43
N LEU A 14 2.68 28.11 -11.52
CA LEU A 14 3.67 27.07 -11.30
C LEU A 14 3.55 25.99 -12.37
N SER A 15 4.70 25.46 -12.79
CA SER A 15 4.73 24.27 -13.64
C SER A 15 4.44 23.01 -12.82
N ASN A 16 4.04 21.92 -13.47
CA ASN A 16 3.88 20.62 -12.80
C ASN A 16 5.17 20.19 -12.09
N VAL A 17 6.34 20.49 -12.66
CA VAL A 17 7.64 20.18 -12.05
C VAL A 17 7.87 20.97 -10.75
N ASP A 18 7.36 22.20 -10.66
CA ASP A 18 7.47 22.99 -9.42
C ASP A 18 6.49 22.47 -8.36
N LEU A 19 5.28 22.08 -8.75
CA LEU A 19 4.33 21.42 -7.84
C LEU A 19 4.91 20.10 -7.29
N MET A 20 5.58 19.30 -8.13
CA MET A 20 6.29 18.09 -7.70
C MET A 20 7.37 18.39 -6.65
N LYS A 21 8.17 19.44 -6.83
CA LYS A 21 9.19 19.85 -5.85
C LYS A 21 8.56 20.26 -4.52
N ILE A 22 7.46 21.01 -4.58
CA ILE A 22 6.73 21.46 -3.39
C ILE A 22 6.14 20.26 -2.64
N ALA A 23 5.59 19.26 -3.34
CA ALA A 23 5.13 18.03 -2.69
C ALA A 23 6.27 17.31 -1.93
N ILE A 24 7.50 17.30 -2.47
CA ILE A 24 8.68 16.74 -1.79
C ILE A 24 9.09 17.59 -0.58
N GLU A 25 8.95 18.92 -0.65
CA GLU A 25 9.18 19.81 0.49
C GLU A 25 8.19 19.53 1.62
N GLU A 26 6.91 19.34 1.30
CA GLU A 26 5.89 18.93 2.28
C GLU A 26 6.22 17.53 2.85
N GLN A 27 6.60 16.57 2.01
CA GLN A 27 7.06 15.24 2.47
C GLN A 27 8.21 15.34 3.49
N SER A 28 9.14 16.29 3.31
CA SER A 28 10.28 16.44 4.21
C SER A 28 9.91 16.84 5.65
N LYS A 29 8.71 17.40 5.85
CA LYS A 29 8.16 17.77 7.17
C LYS A 29 7.62 16.58 7.95
N CYS A 30 7.41 15.43 7.30
CA CYS A 30 6.92 14.22 7.96
C CYS A 30 7.92 13.73 9.01
N THR A 31 7.38 13.32 10.16
CA THR A 31 8.13 12.79 11.30
C THR A 31 8.08 11.26 11.36
N SER A 32 7.07 10.65 10.73
CA SER A 32 6.85 9.21 10.67
C SER A 32 6.87 8.69 9.23
N PHE A 33 7.10 7.39 9.08
CA PHE A 33 7.15 6.72 7.77
C PHE A 33 5.85 5.95 7.48
N PRO A 34 5.49 5.68 6.21
CA PRO A 34 6.12 6.25 5.01
C PRO A 34 5.90 7.78 4.95
N LYS A 35 6.86 8.55 4.45
CA LYS A 35 6.73 10.01 4.35
C LYS A 35 5.94 10.38 3.09
N VAL A 36 4.85 11.13 3.24
CA VAL A 36 3.99 11.51 2.11
C VAL A 36 3.71 13.01 2.14
N GLY A 37 3.89 13.68 1.01
CA GLY A 37 3.48 15.06 0.78
C GLY A 37 2.47 15.15 -0.35
N ALA A 38 1.50 16.06 -0.22
CA ALA A 38 0.44 16.28 -1.19
C ALA A 38 0.24 17.78 -1.45
N VAL A 39 -0.03 18.14 -2.70
CA VAL A 39 -0.32 19.50 -3.15
C VAL A 39 -1.52 19.44 -4.10
N ILE A 40 -2.52 20.27 -3.87
CA ILE A 40 -3.64 20.46 -4.80
C ILE A 40 -3.47 21.81 -5.47
N ALA A 41 -3.52 21.83 -6.79
CA ALA A 41 -3.40 23.03 -7.59
C ALA A 41 -4.44 23.05 -8.71
N LYS A 42 -4.78 24.26 -9.18
CA LYS A 42 -5.64 24.46 -10.35
C LYS A 42 -5.08 25.60 -11.18
N ASP A 43 -4.94 25.38 -12.48
CA ASP A 43 -4.37 26.36 -13.43
C ASP A 43 -2.98 26.91 -13.01
N GLY A 44 -2.17 26.08 -12.35
CA GLY A 44 -0.84 26.43 -11.85
C GLY A 44 -0.83 27.21 -10.52
N ILE A 45 -1.99 27.37 -9.88
CA ILE A 45 -2.13 28.04 -8.58
C ILE A 45 -2.35 26.98 -7.51
N ILE A 46 -1.57 27.04 -6.42
CA ILE A 46 -1.71 26.11 -5.29
C ILE A 46 -2.93 26.50 -4.48
N LEU A 47 -3.82 25.54 -4.29
CA LEU A 47 -5.02 25.67 -3.48
C LEU A 47 -4.77 25.15 -2.06
N ALA A 48 -4.12 24.00 -1.95
CA ALA A 48 -3.77 23.40 -0.67
C ALA A 48 -2.46 22.64 -0.74
N LYS A 49 -1.81 22.52 0.42
CA LYS A 49 -0.64 21.68 0.66
C LYS A 49 -0.84 20.91 1.94
N ALA A 50 -0.36 19.69 2.00
CA ALA A 50 -0.38 18.89 3.21
C ALA A 50 0.75 17.87 3.22
N PHE A 51 1.03 17.33 4.41
CA PHE A 51 1.96 16.23 4.60
C PHE A 51 1.41 15.26 5.64
N LYS A 52 1.90 14.02 5.62
CA LYS A 52 1.54 13.02 6.63
C LYS A 52 2.09 13.46 7.99
N ASP A 53 1.28 13.29 9.04
CA ASP A 53 1.50 13.79 10.41
C ASP A 53 1.03 15.24 10.66
N GLU A 54 0.55 15.97 9.66
CA GLU A 54 -0.04 17.29 9.88
C GLU A 54 -1.32 17.21 10.74
N GLU A 55 -2.15 16.19 10.50
CA GLU A 55 -3.26 15.80 11.36
C GLU A 55 -3.13 14.33 11.73
N SER A 56 -3.29 14.01 13.02
CA SER A 56 -3.19 12.65 13.52
C SER A 56 -4.15 11.71 12.77
N SER A 57 -3.66 10.54 12.36
CA SER A 57 -4.44 9.47 11.71
C SER A 57 -4.94 9.76 10.29
N LYS A 58 -4.59 10.89 9.67
CA LYS A 58 -4.96 11.20 8.27
C LYS A 58 -3.75 11.17 7.34
N HIS A 59 -3.99 10.75 6.10
CA HIS A 59 -2.99 10.80 5.04
C HIS A 59 -2.91 12.21 4.42
N ALA A 60 -1.79 12.51 3.77
CA ALA A 60 -1.54 13.84 3.19
C ALA A 60 -2.61 14.24 2.16
N GLU A 61 -3.05 13.31 1.31
CA GLU A 61 -4.07 13.54 0.28
C GLU A 61 -5.40 13.95 0.90
N ARG A 62 -5.83 13.22 1.94
CA ARG A 62 -7.05 13.52 2.69
C ARG A 62 -6.99 14.91 3.33
N ILE A 63 -5.89 15.23 4.00
CA ILE A 63 -5.71 16.55 4.64
C ILE A 63 -5.76 17.66 3.58
N ALA A 64 -5.09 17.48 2.43
CA ALA A 64 -5.11 18.46 1.35
C ALA A 64 -6.52 18.68 0.79
N ILE A 65 -7.30 17.60 0.61
CA ILE A 65 -8.68 17.65 0.11
C ILE A 65 -9.60 18.33 1.13
N GLU A 66 -9.52 17.95 2.41
CA GLU A 66 -10.39 18.45 3.48
C GLU A 66 -10.13 19.94 3.82
N LYS A 67 -8.99 20.50 3.42
CA LYS A 67 -8.71 21.94 3.49
C LYS A 67 -9.51 22.79 2.49
N LEU A 68 -10.16 22.17 1.51
CA LEU A 68 -10.80 22.85 0.39
C LEU A 68 -12.28 22.48 0.30
N ASP A 69 -13.08 23.44 -0.16
CA ASP A 69 -14.45 23.17 -0.54
C ASP A 69 -14.51 22.26 -1.78
N LYS A 70 -15.49 21.35 -1.82
CA LYS A 70 -15.66 20.38 -2.92
C LYS A 70 -15.80 21.05 -4.29
N SER A 71 -16.39 22.24 -4.37
CA SER A 71 -16.51 23.02 -5.60
C SER A 71 -15.16 23.45 -6.18
N THR A 72 -14.17 23.69 -5.32
CA THR A 72 -12.82 24.13 -5.70
C THR A 72 -11.99 22.98 -6.27
N LEU A 73 -12.26 21.75 -5.83
CA LEU A 73 -11.56 20.53 -6.23
C LEU A 73 -11.91 20.05 -7.64
N ASN A 74 -13.09 20.41 -8.15
CA ASN A 74 -13.53 19.97 -9.47
C ASN A 74 -12.58 20.48 -10.57
N GLY A 75 -11.99 19.56 -11.32
CA GLY A 75 -11.00 19.85 -12.36
C GLY A 75 -9.63 20.30 -11.82
N ALA A 76 -9.35 20.11 -10.54
CA ALA A 76 -8.03 20.37 -9.97
C ALA A 76 -7.05 19.22 -10.28
N THR A 77 -5.77 19.51 -10.08
CA THR A 77 -4.66 18.56 -10.12
C THR A 77 -4.18 18.27 -8.70
N LEU A 78 -4.12 16.99 -8.33
CA LEU A 78 -3.45 16.53 -7.11
C LEU A 78 -2.05 16.04 -7.46
N VAL A 79 -1.04 16.51 -6.72
CA VAL A 79 0.33 16.04 -6.80
C VAL A 79 0.67 15.38 -5.47
N THR A 80 0.93 14.07 -5.48
CA THR A 80 1.26 13.29 -4.27
C THR A 80 2.58 12.56 -4.45
N THR A 81 3.39 12.45 -3.40
CA THR A 81 4.71 11.81 -3.47
C THR A 81 4.64 10.28 -3.47
N LEU A 82 3.56 9.69 -2.97
CA LEU A 82 3.34 8.25 -2.92
C LEU A 82 1.97 7.90 -3.52
N GLU A 83 1.82 6.70 -4.05
CA GLU A 83 0.54 6.20 -4.57
C GLU A 83 -0.58 6.30 -3.51
N PRO A 84 -1.74 6.90 -3.86
CA PRO A 84 -2.87 6.98 -2.95
C PRO A 84 -3.34 5.59 -2.51
N CYS A 85 -3.60 5.43 -1.21
CA CYS A 85 -4.02 4.15 -0.67
C CYS A 85 -5.38 3.70 -1.20
N ILE A 86 -5.60 2.38 -1.15
CA ILE A 86 -6.89 1.72 -1.39
C ILE A 86 -7.34 0.95 -0.14
N ASN A 87 -8.65 0.72 -0.01
CA ASN A 87 -9.19 -0.12 1.06
C ASN A 87 -8.96 -1.60 0.73
N ILE A 88 -8.02 -2.24 1.43
CA ILE A 88 -7.73 -3.67 1.25
C ILE A 88 -8.49 -4.54 2.27
N ALA A 89 -8.94 -3.96 3.37
CA ALA A 89 -9.66 -4.67 4.42
C ALA A 89 -10.76 -3.78 5.02
N ASN A 90 -11.88 -4.39 5.39
CA ASN A 90 -13.05 -3.76 6.04
C ASN A 90 -12.75 -3.10 7.42
N ASN A 91 -11.47 -2.97 7.80
CA ASN A 91 -11.02 -2.47 9.10
C ASN A 91 -10.38 -1.07 9.06
N GLN A 92 -10.37 -0.37 7.92
CA GLN A 92 -9.99 1.05 7.93
C GLN A 92 -11.20 1.92 8.32
N PRO A 93 -11.10 2.77 9.36
CA PRO A 93 -12.23 3.60 9.81
C PRO A 93 -12.55 4.73 8.83
N LEU A 94 -11.59 5.11 7.99
CA LEU A 94 -11.72 6.17 6.99
C LEU A 94 -11.72 5.58 5.59
N GLN A 95 -12.47 6.23 4.69
CA GLN A 95 -12.45 5.93 3.26
C GLN A 95 -11.04 6.06 2.68
N SER A 96 -10.72 5.22 1.69
CA SER A 96 -9.43 5.24 1.02
C SER A 96 -9.15 6.59 0.35
N CYS A 97 -7.87 6.97 0.23
CA CYS A 97 -7.50 8.21 -0.45
C CYS A 97 -7.89 8.17 -1.93
N THR A 98 -7.77 7.01 -2.57
CA THR A 98 -8.17 6.84 -3.97
C THR A 98 -9.67 7.12 -4.18
N ASP A 99 -10.53 6.56 -3.32
CA ASP A 99 -11.99 6.84 -3.39
C ASP A 99 -12.30 8.30 -3.13
N LEU A 100 -11.64 8.90 -2.13
CA LEU A 100 -11.83 10.31 -1.81
C LEU A 100 -11.43 11.23 -2.98
N ILE A 101 -10.33 10.92 -3.68
CA ILE A 101 -9.89 11.65 -4.88
C ILE A 101 -10.96 11.55 -5.97
N ILE A 102 -11.48 10.35 -6.24
CA ILE A 102 -12.53 10.12 -7.25
C ILE A 102 -13.79 10.94 -6.92
N GLU A 103 -14.27 10.85 -5.67
CA GLU A 103 -15.48 11.55 -5.23
C GLU A 103 -15.34 13.07 -5.16
N SER A 104 -14.10 13.58 -5.05
CA SER A 104 -13.81 15.01 -4.98
C SER A 104 -13.93 15.74 -6.32
N GLY A 105 -13.89 15.02 -7.45
CA GLY A 105 -13.92 15.61 -8.79
C GLY A 105 -12.56 16.10 -9.31
N ILE A 106 -11.46 15.75 -8.65
CA ILE A 106 -10.09 15.92 -9.17
C ILE A 106 -9.97 15.18 -10.50
N LYS A 107 -9.32 15.80 -11.49
CA LYS A 107 -9.21 15.25 -12.86
C LYS A 107 -7.81 14.77 -13.21
N ASP A 108 -6.80 15.34 -12.58
CA ASP A 108 -5.41 14.99 -12.84
C ASP A 108 -4.72 14.61 -11.53
N VAL A 109 -4.01 13.49 -11.53
CA VAL A 109 -3.20 13.05 -10.40
C VAL A 109 -1.77 12.82 -10.87
N ILE A 110 -0.81 13.45 -10.21
CA ILE A 110 0.62 13.30 -10.47
C ILE A 110 1.22 12.53 -9.29
N ILE A 111 1.69 11.31 -9.54
CA ILE A 111 2.20 10.40 -8.52
C ILE A 111 3.73 10.39 -8.52
N GLY A 112 4.34 10.50 -7.34
CA GLY A 112 5.78 10.38 -7.14
C GLY A 112 6.27 8.97 -7.46
N ILE A 113 6.10 8.06 -6.51
CA ILE A 113 6.41 6.65 -6.68
C ILE A 113 5.17 5.80 -6.39
N LEU A 114 5.10 4.61 -7.00
CA LEU A 114 4.10 3.63 -6.63
C LEU A 114 4.42 3.04 -5.25
N ASP A 115 3.40 2.68 -4.49
CA ASP A 115 3.61 2.15 -3.14
C ASP A 115 4.14 0.71 -3.27
N PRO A 116 5.35 0.40 -2.80
CA PRO A 116 5.90 -0.94 -2.87
C PRO A 116 5.13 -1.94 -2.00
N ASN A 117 4.25 -1.47 -1.11
CA ASN A 117 3.33 -2.33 -0.41
C ASN A 117 2.42 -3.02 -1.42
N GLY A 118 2.61 -4.32 -1.66
CA GLY A 118 1.81 -5.04 -2.64
C GLY A 118 0.29 -5.00 -2.38
N ALA A 119 -0.15 -4.67 -1.16
CA ALA A 119 -1.54 -4.41 -0.85
C ALA A 119 -2.08 -3.16 -1.56
N ILE A 120 -1.22 -2.20 -1.91
CA ILE A 120 -1.55 -0.94 -2.58
C ILE A 120 -0.97 -0.92 -4.01
N TYR A 121 0.21 -1.51 -4.22
CA TYR A 121 1.00 -1.43 -5.45
C TYR A 121 0.15 -1.54 -6.71
N CYS A 122 0.19 -0.49 -7.52
CA CYS A 122 -0.55 -0.33 -8.77
C CYS A 122 -2.08 -0.28 -8.66
N GLN A 123 -2.70 -0.61 -7.53
CA GLN A 123 -4.16 -0.66 -7.41
C GLN A 123 -4.76 0.73 -7.22
N GLY A 124 -4.07 1.63 -6.52
CA GLY A 124 -4.49 3.03 -6.44
C GLY A 124 -4.41 3.68 -7.82
N TYR A 125 -3.29 3.46 -8.50
CA TYR A 125 -3.08 3.88 -9.89
C TYR A 125 -4.14 3.34 -10.86
N GLU A 126 -4.39 2.02 -10.85
CA GLU A 126 -5.37 1.35 -11.70
C GLU A 126 -6.78 1.91 -11.47
N LYS A 127 -7.22 1.99 -10.21
CA LYS A 127 -8.55 2.48 -9.86
C LYS A 127 -8.77 3.94 -10.26
N LEU A 128 -7.74 4.79 -10.21
CA LEU A 128 -7.81 6.16 -10.73
C LEU A 128 -8.05 6.16 -12.25
N LEU A 129 -7.30 5.34 -13.01
CA LEU A 129 -7.46 5.23 -14.45
C LEU A 129 -8.85 4.71 -14.86
N GLU A 130 -9.35 3.67 -14.18
CA GLU A 130 -10.69 3.11 -14.39
C GLU A 130 -11.80 4.14 -14.19
N ASN A 131 -11.57 5.13 -13.33
CA ASN A 131 -12.50 6.22 -13.04
C ASN A 131 -12.25 7.49 -13.88
N ASN A 132 -11.54 7.36 -15.01
CA ASN A 132 -11.25 8.44 -15.96
C ASN A 132 -10.51 9.64 -15.34
N ILE A 133 -9.61 9.36 -14.41
CA ILE A 133 -8.65 10.35 -13.88
C ILE A 133 -7.35 10.23 -14.68
N ASN A 134 -6.83 11.36 -15.15
CA ASN A 134 -5.55 11.39 -15.83
C ASN A 134 -4.42 11.20 -14.82
N VAL A 135 -3.65 10.13 -14.97
CA VAL A 135 -2.50 9.88 -14.09
C VAL A 135 -1.18 10.11 -14.83
N SER A 136 -0.28 10.87 -14.21
CA SER A 136 1.10 11.06 -14.67
C SER A 136 2.08 10.88 -13.51
N PHE A 137 3.38 10.84 -13.82
CA PHE A 137 4.40 10.55 -12.83
C PHE A 137 5.43 11.67 -12.70
N PHE A 138 6.09 11.70 -11.55
CA PHE A 138 7.23 12.59 -11.33
C PHE A 138 8.38 12.25 -12.27
N THR A 139 9.22 13.26 -12.57
CA THR A 139 10.43 13.04 -13.37
C THR A 139 11.34 11.98 -12.72
N PRO A 140 12.11 11.19 -13.50
CA PRO A 140 12.99 10.14 -12.95
C PRO A 140 13.90 10.63 -11.81
N LYS A 141 14.47 11.84 -11.96
CA LYS A 141 15.34 12.46 -10.94
C LYS A 141 14.61 12.69 -9.61
N LEU A 142 13.35 13.15 -9.66
CA LEU A 142 12.56 13.40 -8.47
C LEU A 142 12.07 12.10 -7.83
N ARG A 143 11.74 11.08 -8.63
CA ARG A 143 11.35 9.74 -8.13
C ARG A 143 12.44 9.09 -7.29
N ASN A 144 13.70 9.11 -7.76
CA ASN A 144 14.82 8.57 -7.00
C ASN A 144 15.01 9.27 -5.64
N LYS A 145 14.78 10.60 -5.59
CA LYS A 145 14.84 11.38 -4.35
C LYS A 145 13.71 10.97 -3.39
N ILE A 146 12.48 10.82 -3.91
CA ILE A 146 11.33 10.36 -3.12
C ILE A 146 11.60 8.96 -2.56
N GLU A 147 12.00 8.00 -3.39
CA GLU A 147 12.20 6.62 -2.98
C GLU A 147 13.19 6.49 -1.81
N SER A 148 14.33 7.18 -1.90
CA SER A 148 15.35 7.21 -0.83
C SER A 148 14.91 7.83 0.50
N SER A 149 13.83 8.63 0.50
CA SER A 149 13.38 9.39 1.67
C SER A 149 11.97 9.02 2.17
N THR A 150 11.23 8.21 1.40
CA THR A 150 9.83 7.84 1.70
C THR A 150 9.74 6.71 2.71
N PHE A 151 10.69 5.77 2.71
CA PHE A 151 10.65 4.60 3.59
C PHE A 151 11.89 4.57 4.49
N ILE A 152 11.75 4.16 5.75
CA ILE A 152 12.88 3.58 6.49
C ILE A 152 13.13 2.27 5.77
N TYR A 153 14.33 2.07 5.22
CA TYR A 153 14.80 0.80 4.62
C TYR A 153 14.00 -0.40 5.16
N GLY A 154 12.96 -0.77 4.42
CA GLY A 154 11.90 -1.64 4.91
C GLY A 154 11.51 -2.49 3.72
N ASP A 155 11.96 -3.74 3.76
CA ASP A 155 11.63 -4.70 2.73
C ASP A 155 10.10 -4.86 2.70
N CYS A 156 9.47 -4.49 1.58
CA CYS A 156 8.03 -4.63 1.35
C CYS A 156 7.55 -6.09 1.46
N ASN A 157 8.47 -7.03 1.57
CA ASN A 157 8.23 -8.45 1.81
C ASN A 157 8.17 -8.82 3.30
N ILE A 158 8.18 -7.84 4.21
CA ILE A 158 8.06 -8.07 5.66
C ILE A 158 6.66 -7.68 6.14
N GLY A 159 5.99 -8.58 6.86
CA GLY A 159 4.77 -8.34 7.63
C GLY A 159 5.02 -8.43 9.14
N TYR A 160 4.12 -7.87 9.94
CA TYR A 160 4.21 -7.88 11.41
C TYR A 160 2.88 -8.34 12.01
N GLY A 161 2.93 -9.12 13.09
CA GLY A 161 1.74 -9.55 13.81
C GLY A 161 0.77 -10.32 12.90
N SER A 162 -0.51 -9.95 12.89
CA SER A 162 -1.53 -10.50 11.98
C SER A 162 -1.96 -9.44 10.97
N GLY A 163 -2.29 -9.82 9.74
CA GLY A 163 -2.62 -8.84 8.71
C GLY A 163 -3.11 -9.44 7.40
N ILE A 164 -3.33 -8.57 6.42
CA ILE A 164 -3.67 -8.91 5.05
C ILE A 164 -2.68 -8.21 4.13
N ARG A 165 -2.24 -8.90 3.09
CA ARG A 165 -1.34 -8.34 2.08
C ARG A 165 -1.67 -8.91 0.72
N ARG A 166 -1.65 -8.05 -0.28
CA ARG A 166 -1.46 -8.47 -1.66
C ARG A 166 0.03 -8.39 -2.01
N VAL A 167 0.52 -9.28 -2.84
CA VAL A 167 1.92 -9.29 -3.30
C VAL A 167 1.96 -9.70 -4.76
N ALA A 168 2.81 -9.03 -5.54
CA ALA A 168 3.14 -9.46 -6.88
C ALA A 168 4.06 -10.69 -6.82
N VAL A 169 3.60 -11.80 -7.41
CA VAL A 169 4.31 -13.07 -7.49
C VAL A 169 4.56 -13.37 -8.97
N ILE A 170 5.58 -12.70 -9.50
CA ILE A 170 5.98 -12.79 -10.91
C ILE A 170 7.23 -13.67 -11.03
N GLY A 171 7.35 -14.43 -12.11
CA GLY A 171 8.54 -15.22 -12.42
C GLY A 171 8.77 -16.37 -11.44
N SER A 172 9.94 -16.40 -10.79
CA SER A 172 10.32 -17.54 -9.93
C SER A 172 9.59 -17.62 -8.59
N GLY A 173 8.73 -16.65 -8.27
CA GLY A 173 8.05 -16.53 -6.98
C GLY A 173 8.58 -15.39 -6.12
N LYS A 174 8.01 -15.25 -4.92
CA LYS A 174 8.25 -14.11 -4.02
C LYS A 174 8.51 -14.59 -2.60
N ASN A 175 9.63 -14.21 -2.02
CA ASN A 175 9.91 -14.46 -0.60
C ASN A 175 9.13 -13.45 0.25
N PHE A 176 8.68 -13.89 1.43
CA PHE A 176 8.01 -13.05 2.41
C PHE A 176 8.45 -13.48 3.82
N GLU A 177 8.46 -12.53 4.75
CA GLU A 177 8.84 -12.74 6.15
C GLU A 177 7.77 -12.15 7.05
N ILE A 178 7.28 -12.91 8.02
CA ILE A 178 6.39 -12.37 9.05
C ILE A 178 7.14 -12.36 10.37
N LYS A 179 7.26 -11.17 10.95
CA LYS A 179 7.75 -10.93 12.30
C LYS A 179 6.61 -11.02 13.30
N PHE A 180 6.89 -11.57 14.48
CA PHE A 180 5.87 -11.71 15.52
C PHE A 180 5.25 -10.36 15.92
N SER A 181 6.08 -9.31 16.06
CA SER A 181 5.65 -7.93 16.24
C SER A 181 6.77 -6.96 15.80
N GLU A 182 6.49 -5.66 15.73
CA GLU A 182 7.50 -4.64 15.37
C GLU A 182 8.70 -4.59 16.32
N LYS A 183 8.51 -4.98 17.59
CA LYS A 183 9.53 -4.95 18.64
C LYS A 183 10.18 -6.31 18.89
N ASP A 184 9.77 -7.33 18.15
CA ASP A 184 10.23 -8.71 18.32
C ASP A 184 11.13 -9.13 17.16
N ASN A 185 12.21 -9.85 17.48
CA ASN A 185 13.17 -10.34 16.50
C ASN A 185 12.79 -11.69 15.90
N ARG A 186 11.80 -12.38 16.47
CA ARG A 186 11.31 -13.67 15.96
C ARG A 186 10.59 -13.46 14.64
N SER A 187 10.96 -14.26 13.63
CA SER A 187 10.34 -14.22 12.32
C SER A 187 10.28 -15.60 11.67
N ILE A 188 9.33 -15.76 10.75
CA ILE A 188 9.22 -16.95 9.90
C ILE A 188 9.21 -16.47 8.46
N LYS A 189 10.08 -17.07 7.66
CA LYS A 189 10.19 -16.82 6.22
C LYS A 189 9.47 -17.90 5.45
N PHE A 190 8.84 -17.51 4.35
CA PHE A 190 8.17 -18.41 3.42
C PHE A 190 8.22 -17.81 2.02
N ARG A 191 7.77 -18.59 1.03
CA ARG A 191 7.81 -18.18 -0.37
C ARG A 191 6.51 -18.53 -1.06
N TRP A 192 6.01 -17.61 -1.86
CA TRP A 192 4.92 -17.85 -2.79
C TRP A 192 5.45 -18.17 -4.18
N CYS A 193 4.86 -19.18 -4.82
CA CYS A 193 5.19 -19.58 -6.18
C CYS A 193 3.89 -19.70 -7.02
N THR A 194 3.83 -18.98 -8.13
CA THR A 194 2.69 -18.93 -9.08
C THR A 194 2.87 -19.84 -10.30
N LEU A 195 3.79 -20.82 -10.24
CA LEU A 195 4.12 -21.72 -11.35
C LEU A 195 2.90 -22.47 -11.95
N GLN A 196 1.76 -22.49 -11.24
CA GLN A 196 0.55 -23.20 -11.65
C GLN A 196 -0.70 -22.30 -11.74
N TYR A 197 -0.55 -20.97 -11.87
CA TYR A 197 -1.70 -20.04 -11.91
C TYR A 197 -2.79 -20.45 -12.92
N VAL A 198 -2.40 -20.97 -14.09
CA VAL A 198 -3.33 -21.44 -15.15
C VAL A 198 -4.33 -22.50 -14.65
N HIS A 199 -4.00 -23.22 -13.57
CA HIS A 199 -4.86 -24.24 -12.96
C HIS A 199 -5.64 -23.71 -11.74
N GLY A 200 -5.59 -22.40 -11.48
CA GLY A 200 -6.21 -21.78 -10.31
C GLY A 200 -5.47 -22.08 -9.01
N ILE A 201 -4.16 -22.32 -9.06
CA ILE A 201 -3.37 -22.87 -7.95
C ILE A 201 -2.07 -22.07 -7.75
N VAL A 202 -1.71 -21.86 -6.48
CA VAL A 202 -0.39 -21.36 -6.04
C VAL A 202 0.22 -22.29 -5.01
N ASP A 203 1.55 -22.34 -4.97
CA ASP A 203 2.28 -23.09 -3.96
C ASP A 203 2.82 -22.12 -2.89
N LEU A 204 2.47 -22.39 -1.64
CA LEU A 204 3.08 -21.78 -0.45
C LEU A 204 4.20 -22.69 0.02
N MET A 205 5.45 -22.23 -0.02
CA MET A 205 6.62 -22.99 0.39
C MET A 205 7.16 -22.49 1.73
N GLY A 206 7.55 -23.42 2.60
CA GLY A 206 8.16 -23.12 3.89
C GLY A 206 9.46 -23.90 4.11
N PRO A 207 10.29 -23.47 5.08
CA PRO A 207 11.54 -24.17 5.40
C PRO A 207 11.25 -25.53 6.05
N ASN A 208 12.14 -26.52 5.87
CA ASN A 208 12.24 -27.75 6.68
C ASN A 208 10.91 -28.45 7.01
N GLU A 209 10.08 -28.73 6.00
CA GLU A 209 8.78 -29.40 6.16
C GLU A 209 7.82 -28.72 7.17
N SER A 210 7.92 -27.40 7.31
CA SER A 210 7.12 -26.63 8.26
C SER A 210 5.66 -26.42 7.85
N ILE A 211 5.29 -26.75 6.61
CA ILE A 211 3.95 -26.45 6.09
C ILE A 211 2.98 -27.60 6.40
N ARG A 212 1.77 -27.25 6.83
CA ARG A 212 0.62 -28.16 6.97
C ARG A 212 -0.59 -27.57 6.26
N SER A 213 -1.36 -28.40 5.56
CA SER A 213 -2.63 -27.98 4.98
C SER A 213 -3.73 -28.09 6.03
N ALA A 214 -4.47 -26.99 6.27
CA ALA A 214 -5.60 -26.98 7.20
C ALA A 214 -6.90 -27.36 6.48
N LYS A 215 -6.93 -28.57 5.90
CA LYS A 215 -8.09 -29.04 5.11
C LYS A 215 -9.38 -29.01 5.94
N GLY A 216 -10.44 -28.47 5.36
CA GLY A 216 -11.76 -28.36 5.97
C GLY A 216 -11.99 -27.07 6.76
N ALA A 217 -10.95 -26.33 7.14
CA ALA A 217 -11.11 -25.01 7.76
C ALA A 217 -11.47 -23.94 6.72
N GLN A 218 -12.45 -23.08 7.03
CA GLN A 218 -12.89 -22.00 6.16
C GLN A 218 -12.43 -20.63 6.67
N LYS A 219 -12.28 -20.48 7.98
CA LYS A 219 -11.77 -19.28 8.66
C LYS A 219 -10.77 -19.68 9.74
N PHE A 220 -9.96 -18.72 10.20
CA PHE A 220 -8.93 -19.01 11.20
C PHE A 220 -9.54 -19.50 12.53
N GLU A 221 -10.75 -19.04 12.86
CA GLU A 221 -11.46 -19.43 14.09
C GLU A 221 -11.87 -20.91 14.09
N ASP A 222 -11.97 -21.56 12.93
CA ASP A 222 -12.26 -23.00 12.83
C ASP A 222 -11.07 -23.85 13.30
N ILE A 223 -9.86 -23.28 13.25
CA ILE A 223 -8.63 -23.92 13.71
C ILE A 223 -8.49 -23.54 15.17
N THR A 224 -8.99 -24.35 16.11
CA THR A 224 -8.81 -24.08 17.54
C THR A 224 -7.40 -24.41 18.01
N ASP A 225 -6.83 -25.49 17.47
CA ASP A 225 -5.46 -25.96 17.73
C ASP A 225 -4.76 -26.21 16.38
N PRO A 226 -3.73 -25.41 16.00
CA PRO A 226 -3.01 -25.60 14.75
C PRO A 226 -2.12 -26.85 14.71
N PHE A 227 -1.86 -27.50 15.86
CA PHE A 227 -0.97 -28.67 15.94
C PHE A 227 -1.66 -30.00 15.64
N VAL A 228 -3.00 -30.00 15.52
CA VAL A 228 -3.77 -31.21 15.15
C VAL A 228 -3.51 -31.66 13.70
N PHE A 229 -3.01 -30.77 12.85
CA PHE A 229 -2.64 -31.07 11.47
C PHE A 229 -1.25 -31.73 11.43
N ARG A 230 -1.22 -33.05 11.26
CA ARG A 230 -0.01 -33.87 11.50
C ARG A 230 0.85 -34.15 10.28
N GLU A 231 0.44 -33.76 9.09
CA GLU A 231 1.16 -34.05 7.83
C GLU A 231 2.09 -32.87 7.47
N PRO A 232 3.38 -32.90 7.84
CA PRO A 232 4.35 -31.90 7.43
C PRO A 232 4.66 -32.01 5.93
N SER A 233 4.95 -30.87 5.31
CA SER A 233 5.32 -30.77 3.90
C SER A 233 6.22 -29.56 3.67
N HIS A 234 7.01 -29.60 2.59
CA HIS A 234 7.76 -28.44 2.12
C HIS A 234 6.89 -27.35 1.51
N PHE A 235 5.69 -27.72 1.04
CA PHE A 235 4.76 -26.79 0.41
C PHE A 235 3.30 -27.16 0.69
N ALA A 236 2.43 -26.16 0.63
CA ALA A 236 0.99 -26.33 0.51
C ALA A 236 0.57 -25.83 -0.87
N ARG A 237 -0.11 -26.70 -1.61
CA ARG A 237 -0.81 -26.32 -2.83
C ARG A 237 -2.16 -25.71 -2.45
N MET A 238 -2.38 -24.45 -2.81
CA MET A 238 -3.51 -23.65 -2.35
C MET A 238 -4.35 -23.13 -3.52
N LYS A 239 -5.66 -23.21 -3.36
CA LYS A 239 -6.67 -22.47 -4.12
C LYS A 239 -7.20 -21.32 -3.29
N VAL A 240 -7.88 -20.37 -3.94
CA VAL A 240 -8.56 -19.27 -3.25
C VAL A 240 -9.52 -19.85 -2.21
N GLY A 241 -9.39 -19.39 -0.96
CA GLY A 241 -10.14 -19.87 0.20
C GLY A 241 -9.36 -20.83 1.10
N ASP A 242 -8.33 -21.52 0.59
CA ASP A 242 -7.58 -22.51 1.35
C ASP A 242 -6.77 -21.87 2.49
N ILE A 243 -6.58 -22.65 3.55
CA ILE A 243 -5.76 -22.28 4.72
C ILE A 243 -4.59 -23.25 4.85
N ALA A 244 -3.40 -22.71 5.06
CA ALA A 244 -2.19 -23.44 5.39
C ALA A 244 -1.61 -22.92 6.72
N ILE A 245 -0.84 -23.77 7.39
CA ILE A 245 -0.18 -23.47 8.65
C ILE A 245 1.33 -23.60 8.42
N ILE A 246 2.08 -22.57 8.76
CA ILE A 246 3.53 -22.58 8.80
C ILE A 246 3.96 -22.73 10.25
N SER A 247 4.52 -23.90 10.57
CA SER A 247 4.97 -24.27 11.92
C SER A 247 6.37 -24.87 11.89
N PRO A 248 7.44 -24.05 11.76
CA PRO A 248 8.81 -24.51 11.86
C PRO A 248 9.11 -25.07 13.25
N THR A 249 9.93 -26.12 13.33
CA THR A 249 10.21 -26.82 14.59
C THR A 249 10.96 -25.96 15.61
N ASP A 250 11.78 -25.04 15.11
CA ASP A 250 12.62 -24.08 15.83
C ASP A 250 11.90 -22.76 16.17
N SER A 251 10.64 -22.61 15.75
CA SER A 251 9.83 -21.42 16.07
C SER A 251 9.01 -21.60 17.35
N THR A 252 8.85 -20.49 18.07
CA THR A 252 7.98 -20.35 19.26
C THR A 252 6.57 -19.85 18.91
N PHE A 253 6.30 -19.63 17.63
CA PHE A 253 5.00 -19.23 17.12
C PHE A 253 4.73 -19.91 15.77
N VAL A 254 3.47 -19.95 15.38
CA VAL A 254 3.02 -20.45 14.08
C VAL A 254 2.29 -19.34 13.32
N ILE A 255 2.20 -19.51 12.00
CA ILE A 255 1.45 -18.61 11.13
C ILE A 255 0.36 -19.40 10.44
N LEU A 256 -0.88 -18.97 10.60
CA LEU A 256 -1.98 -19.40 9.75
C LEU A 256 -2.02 -18.47 8.55
N ILE A 257 -2.07 -19.01 7.34
CA ILE A 257 -2.14 -18.26 6.09
C ILE A 257 -3.37 -18.69 5.32
N LYS A 258 -4.21 -17.73 4.92
CA LYS A 258 -5.37 -17.95 4.04
C LYS A 258 -5.15 -17.23 2.73
N LEU A 259 -5.34 -17.93 1.60
CA LEU A 259 -5.36 -17.29 0.29
C LEU A 259 -6.75 -16.67 0.08
N LEU A 260 -6.81 -15.35 -0.12
CA LEU A 260 -8.06 -14.61 -0.28
C LEU A 260 -8.42 -14.40 -1.76
N GLU A 261 -7.43 -14.02 -2.57
CA GLU A 261 -7.61 -13.73 -4.00
C GLU A 261 -6.34 -14.08 -4.77
N MET A 262 -6.48 -14.30 -6.07
CA MET A 262 -5.36 -14.61 -6.95
C MET A 262 -5.66 -14.12 -8.37
N THR A 263 -4.71 -13.38 -8.94
CA THR A 263 -4.68 -12.96 -10.34
C THR A 263 -3.45 -13.59 -11.02
N GLU A 264 -3.26 -13.30 -12.32
CA GLU A 264 -2.11 -13.82 -13.07
C GLU A 264 -0.76 -13.39 -12.47
N THR A 265 -0.72 -12.20 -11.89
CA THR A 265 0.51 -11.58 -11.40
C THR A 265 0.56 -11.42 -9.89
N ASP A 266 -0.59 -11.47 -9.20
CA ASP A 266 -0.69 -11.16 -7.79
C ASP A 266 -1.46 -12.21 -7.01
N ILE A 267 -1.21 -12.24 -5.71
CA ILE A 267 -2.04 -12.93 -4.75
C ILE A 267 -2.37 -12.01 -3.59
N THR A 268 -3.57 -12.14 -3.04
CA THR A 268 -3.96 -11.53 -1.77
C THR A 268 -4.07 -12.64 -0.74
N PHE A 269 -3.35 -12.52 0.37
CA PHE A 269 -3.41 -13.47 1.47
C PHE A 269 -3.54 -12.76 2.81
N GLN A 270 -4.23 -13.43 3.72
CA GLN A 270 -4.33 -13.05 5.12
C GLN A 270 -3.42 -13.95 5.94
N TRP A 271 -2.82 -13.41 7.00
CA TRP A 271 -2.13 -14.21 7.99
C TRP A 271 -2.55 -13.87 9.41
N GLN A 272 -2.44 -14.87 10.28
CA GLN A 272 -2.58 -14.72 11.72
C GLN A 272 -1.40 -15.40 12.42
N VAL A 273 -0.75 -14.64 13.30
CA VAL A 273 0.31 -15.16 14.17
C VAL A 273 -0.32 -15.73 15.44
N ARG A 274 0.11 -16.93 15.84
CA ARG A 274 -0.31 -17.56 17.10
C ARG A 274 0.91 -18.08 17.84
N ASN A 275 0.93 -17.90 19.16
CA ASN A 275 1.94 -18.55 19.98
C ASN A 275 1.78 -20.07 19.92
N ARG A 276 2.91 -20.76 20.02
CA ARG A 276 2.95 -22.19 20.22
C ARG A 276 2.59 -22.56 21.66
#